data_AF-A0A949H8K7-F1
#
_entry.id   AF-A0A949H8K7-F1
#
_cell.length_a   1.000
_cell.length_b   1.000
_cell.length_c   1.000
_cell.angle_alpha   90.00
_cell.angle_beta   90.00
_cell.angle_gamma   90.00
#
_symmetry.space_group_name_H-M   'P 1'
#
loop_
_entity.id
_entity.type
_entity.pdbx_description
1 polymer ?
#
loop_
_entity_poly.entity_id
_entity_poly.type
_entity_poly.pdbx_seq_one_letter_code
_entity_poly.pdbx_strand_id
1 'polypeptide(L)'
;MTSSMSDSMRTTMSDPGTARSSGRTDVTPTDVTPEEHELPLMISVDDHVMEPRELWQRELPPSLRDRGPRTVREKCRLVFKGGHYGFERNVEDGQWCDVWLFDDLAVPTGFLHAPAGVPRDQQRNVPAVYEDFRPGTWNQADRLADMTANHVEAAINYP
;
A
#
# COMPACT_ATOMS: atom_id res chain seq x y z
N MET A 1 42.17 -49.03 -22.23
CA MET A 1 42.44 -49.89 -23.41
C MET A 1 41.14 -49.94 -24.19
N THR A 2 41.01 -49.66 -25.47
CA THR A 2 41.93 -49.33 -26.56
C THR A 2 41.00 -48.91 -27.69
N SER A 3 41.40 -47.86 -28.42
CA SER A 3 40.79 -47.43 -29.68
C SER A 3 40.98 -48.50 -30.77
N SER A 4 40.02 -48.63 -31.71
CA SER A 4 40.19 -49.09 -33.09
C SER A 4 38.81 -49.01 -33.79
N MET A 5 38.57 -48.13 -34.78
CA MET A 5 38.77 -48.32 -36.23
C MET A 5 38.06 -49.59 -36.76
N SER A 6 37.29 -49.62 -37.85
CA SER A 6 37.12 -48.72 -39.00
C SER A 6 36.08 -49.33 -39.98
N ASP A 7 35.72 -48.55 -41.00
CA ASP A 7 35.39 -48.99 -42.38
C ASP A 7 33.90 -49.03 -42.80
N SER A 8 33.49 -48.09 -43.68
CA SER A 8 33.34 -48.42 -45.12
C SER A 8 32.90 -47.20 -45.93
N MET A 9 33.56 -47.04 -47.07
CA MET A 9 33.42 -45.98 -48.07
C MET A 9 32.02 -45.94 -48.72
N ARG A 10 31.52 -44.74 -48.99
CA ARG A 10 30.55 -44.52 -50.08
C ARG A 10 30.86 -43.21 -50.80
N THR A 11 31.16 -43.32 -52.09
CA THR A 11 31.46 -42.23 -53.01
C THR A 11 30.26 -41.95 -53.93
N THR A 12 30.06 -40.66 -54.24
CA THR A 12 29.18 -40.04 -55.26
C THR A 12 27.69 -39.91 -54.89
N MET A 13 26.97 -38.81 -55.13
CA MET A 13 27.15 -37.66 -56.03
C MET A 13 26.80 -36.33 -55.33
N SER A 14 27.42 -35.25 -55.80
CA SER A 14 27.14 -33.87 -55.43
C SER A 14 25.89 -33.35 -56.15
N ASP A 15 24.96 -32.74 -55.42
CA ASP A 15 23.83 -31.98 -55.95
C ASP A 15 24.02 -30.49 -55.58
N PRO A 16 24.14 -29.55 -56.54
CA PRO A 16 24.39 -28.15 -56.24
C PRO A 16 23.05 -27.43 -55.99
N GLY A 17 22.56 -27.50 -54.75
CA GLY A 17 21.29 -26.89 -54.36
C GLY A 17 21.44 -25.85 -53.25
N THR A 18 21.61 -24.59 -53.65
CA THR A 18 21.30 -23.34 -52.93
C THR A 18 21.53 -23.32 -51.41
N ALA A 19 22.64 -22.71 -50.99
CA ALA A 19 22.84 -22.27 -49.62
C ALA A 19 21.72 -21.30 -49.21
N ARG A 20 20.72 -21.78 -48.47
CA ARG A 20 19.91 -20.91 -47.63
C ARG A 20 20.77 -20.57 -46.42
N SER A 21 21.27 -19.34 -46.40
CA SER A 21 21.74 -18.70 -45.17
C SER A 21 20.58 -18.75 -44.18
N SER A 22 20.57 -19.76 -43.31
CA SER A 22 19.79 -19.69 -42.08
C SER A 22 20.56 -18.74 -41.16
N GLY A 23 20.41 -17.44 -41.42
CA GLY A 23 20.74 -16.40 -40.47
C GLY A 23 19.82 -16.57 -39.28
N ARG A 24 20.14 -17.55 -38.42
CA ARG A 24 19.63 -17.58 -37.05
C ARG A 24 20.36 -16.43 -36.37
N THR A 25 19.73 -15.26 -36.43
CA THR A 25 20.06 -14.16 -35.55
C THR A 25 19.97 -14.72 -34.14
N ASP A 26 21.12 -14.82 -33.49
CA ASP A 26 21.19 -15.05 -32.06
C ASP A 26 20.59 -13.80 -31.41
N VAL A 27 19.29 -13.85 -31.15
CA VAL A 27 18.62 -12.79 -30.39
C VAL A 27 19.02 -13.03 -28.95
N THR A 28 20.11 -12.38 -28.55
CA THR A 28 20.43 -12.20 -27.13
C THR A 28 19.17 -11.59 -26.50
N PRO A 29 18.57 -12.19 -25.47
CA PRO A 29 17.47 -11.56 -24.76
C PRO A 29 18.01 -10.24 -24.21
N THR A 30 17.67 -9.13 -24.84
CA THR A 30 17.81 -7.83 -24.21
C THR A 30 16.90 -7.89 -23.00
N ASP A 31 17.45 -7.67 -21.82
CA ASP A 31 16.65 -7.51 -20.62
C ASP A 31 15.69 -6.35 -20.87
N VAL A 32 14.43 -6.67 -21.11
CA VAL A 32 13.36 -5.69 -21.39
C VAL A 32 12.79 -5.12 -20.09
N THR A 33 13.32 -5.54 -18.95
CA THR A 33 12.90 -5.06 -17.65
C THR A 33 13.57 -3.71 -17.39
N PRO A 34 12.80 -2.62 -17.28
CA PRO A 34 13.36 -1.34 -16.90
C PRO A 34 13.95 -1.40 -15.49
N GLU A 35 15.02 -0.64 -15.27
CA GLU A 35 15.59 -0.43 -13.95
C GLU A 35 14.64 0.41 -13.09
N GLU A 36 14.73 0.30 -11.76
CA GLU A 36 13.81 1.00 -10.84
C GLU A 36 13.76 2.52 -11.08
N HIS A 37 14.91 3.14 -11.37
CA HIS A 37 15.01 4.57 -11.64
C HIS A 37 14.45 5.01 -13.00
N GLU A 38 14.14 4.06 -13.88
CA GLU A 38 13.49 4.30 -15.17
C GLU A 38 11.96 4.19 -15.07
N LEU A 39 11.45 3.69 -13.94
CA LEU A 39 10.01 3.60 -13.70
C LEU A 39 9.44 5.00 -13.46
N PRO A 40 8.35 5.38 -14.15
CA PRO A 40 7.68 6.64 -13.88
C PRO A 40 7.13 6.67 -12.46
N LEU A 41 6.86 7.88 -11.96
CA LEU A 41 6.09 8.04 -10.73
C LEU A 41 4.70 7.43 -10.89
N MET A 42 4.14 6.96 -9.78
CA MET A 42 2.84 6.32 -9.74
C MET A 42 1.72 7.35 -9.55
N ILE A 43 0.55 7.05 -10.12
CA ILE A 43 -0.72 7.70 -9.77
C ILE A 43 -1.47 6.75 -8.84
N SER A 44 -1.68 7.15 -7.59
CA SER A 44 -2.53 6.41 -6.65
C SER A 44 -4.00 6.74 -6.93
N VAL A 45 -4.80 5.71 -7.22
CA VAL A 45 -6.22 5.86 -7.53
C VAL A 45 -7.12 5.63 -6.32
N ASP A 46 -6.56 5.22 -5.18
CA ASP A 46 -7.29 4.86 -3.97
C ASP A 46 -6.43 5.12 -2.73
N ASP A 47 -6.29 6.40 -2.38
CA ASP A 47 -5.77 6.82 -1.08
C ASP A 47 -6.90 7.29 -0.18
N HIS A 48 -6.67 7.26 1.13
CA HIS A 48 -7.59 7.82 2.10
C HIS A 48 -6.89 8.83 3.00
N VAL A 49 -7.65 9.80 3.48
CA VAL A 49 -7.21 10.77 4.49
C VAL A 49 -8.06 10.61 5.74
N MET A 50 -7.40 10.59 6.91
CA MET A 50 -8.12 10.77 8.16
C MET A 50 -8.49 12.24 8.29
N GLU A 51 -9.77 12.55 8.48
CA GLU A 51 -10.18 13.94 8.60
C GLU A 51 -9.48 14.60 9.80
N PRO A 52 -8.99 15.85 9.68
CA PRO A 52 -8.50 16.60 10.82
C PRO A 52 -9.57 16.71 11.91
N ARG A 53 -9.18 16.56 13.18
CA ARG A 53 -10.10 16.54 14.33
C ARG A 53 -11.03 17.76 14.37
N GLU A 54 -10.50 18.92 14.00
CA GLU A 54 -11.18 20.20 14.05
C GLU A 54 -11.96 20.53 12.77
N LEU A 55 -11.92 19.66 11.74
CA LEU A 55 -12.51 19.94 10.42
C LEU A 55 -13.94 20.47 10.55
N TRP A 56 -14.82 19.70 11.18
CA TRP A 56 -16.23 20.09 11.30
C TRP A 56 -16.47 21.21 12.30
N GLN A 57 -15.61 21.36 13.30
CA GLN A 57 -15.69 22.47 14.26
C GLN A 57 -15.30 23.80 13.60
N ARG A 58 -14.44 23.75 12.58
CA ARG A 58 -14.03 24.90 11.78
C ARG A 58 -15.05 25.23 10.69
N GLU A 59 -15.43 24.23 9.90
CA GLU A 59 -16.16 24.42 8.64
C GLU A 59 -17.69 24.46 8.79
N LEU A 60 -18.27 23.79 9.80
CA LEU A 60 -19.72 23.83 9.97
C LEU A 60 -20.21 25.21 10.45
N PRO A 61 -21.41 25.64 10.02
CA PRO A 61 -22.09 26.79 10.61
C PRO A 61 -22.17 26.65 12.13
N PRO A 62 -22.07 27.74 12.91
CA PRO A 62 -22.08 27.67 14.37
C PRO A 62 -23.27 26.89 14.96
N SER A 63 -24.45 26.98 14.33
CA SER A 63 -25.66 26.27 14.75
C SER A 63 -25.61 24.74 14.57
N LEU A 64 -24.65 24.21 13.82
CA LEU A 64 -24.51 22.78 13.52
C LEU A 64 -23.29 22.13 14.15
N ARG A 65 -22.34 22.91 14.70
CA ARG A 65 -21.06 22.38 15.24
C ARG A 65 -21.24 21.36 16.36
N ASP A 66 -22.20 21.60 17.25
CA ASP A 66 -22.50 20.71 18.37
C ASP A 66 -23.04 19.33 17.92
N ARG A 67 -23.66 19.29 16.73
CA ARG A 67 -24.21 18.08 16.11
C ARG A 67 -23.29 17.47 15.06
N GLY A 68 -22.27 18.20 14.62
CA GLY A 68 -21.30 17.74 13.63
C GLY A 68 -20.36 16.66 14.18
N PRO A 69 -19.65 15.94 13.30
CA PRO A 69 -18.64 15.00 13.73
C PRO A 69 -17.57 15.67 14.59
N ARG A 70 -17.11 14.98 15.63
CA ARG A 70 -16.05 15.45 16.52
C ARG A 70 -15.31 14.29 17.15
N THR A 71 -14.03 14.49 17.45
CA THR A 71 -13.27 13.51 18.23
C THR A 71 -13.38 13.78 19.72
N VAL A 72 -13.44 12.71 20.52
CA VAL A 72 -13.15 12.73 21.96
C VAL A 72 -12.03 11.75 22.26
N ARG A 73 -11.22 12.07 23.29
CA ARG A 73 -10.18 11.17 23.76
C ARG A 73 -10.69 10.37 24.96
N GLU A 74 -10.74 9.05 24.80
CA GLU A 74 -11.26 8.13 25.80
C GLU A 74 -10.33 6.92 25.94
N LYS A 75 -10.42 6.21 27.07
CA LYS A 75 -9.82 4.88 27.16
C LYS A 75 -10.77 3.84 26.59
N CYS A 76 -10.32 3.09 25.60
CA CYS A 76 -11.12 2.09 24.91
C CYS A 76 -10.47 0.71 24.94
N ARG A 77 -11.27 -0.31 24.66
CA ARG A 77 -10.82 -1.67 24.32
C ARG A 77 -11.50 -2.09 23.03
N LEU A 78 -10.72 -2.41 22.00
CA LEU A 78 -11.28 -3.02 20.78
C LEU A 78 -11.61 -4.49 21.06
N VAL A 79 -12.75 -4.94 20.53
CA VAL A 79 -13.25 -6.29 20.69
C VAL A 79 -13.50 -6.88 19.32
N PHE A 80 -12.88 -8.02 19.05
CA PHE A 80 -13.19 -8.84 17.87
C PHE A 80 -13.70 -10.19 18.35
N LYS A 81 -15.02 -10.40 18.26
CA LYS A 81 -15.68 -11.62 18.74
C LYS A 81 -16.63 -12.17 17.70
N GLY A 82 -16.39 -13.41 17.26
CA GLY A 82 -17.26 -14.09 16.29
C GLY A 82 -17.39 -13.39 14.94
N GLY A 83 -16.32 -12.72 14.47
CA GLY A 83 -16.34 -11.94 13.22
C GLY A 83 -16.88 -10.51 13.38
N HIS A 84 -17.39 -10.14 14.55
CA HIS A 84 -17.86 -8.79 14.83
C HIS A 84 -16.75 -7.95 15.45
N TYR A 85 -16.44 -6.84 14.77
CA TYR A 85 -15.60 -5.79 15.30
C TYR A 85 -16.47 -4.79 16.08
N GLY A 86 -16.09 -4.52 17.32
CA GLY A 86 -16.73 -3.56 18.20
C GLY A 86 -15.72 -3.00 19.20
N PHE A 87 -16.20 -2.19 20.15
CA PHE A 87 -15.33 -1.61 21.16
C PHE A 87 -16.10 -1.24 22.43
N GLU A 88 -15.37 -1.23 23.54
CA GLU A 88 -15.82 -0.74 24.83
C GLU A 88 -15.21 0.66 25.07
N ARG A 89 -16.04 1.61 25.53
CA ARG A 89 -15.64 3.00 25.85
C ARG A 89 -15.45 3.18 27.35
N ASN A 90 -14.65 4.15 27.74
CA ASN A 90 -14.36 4.51 29.14
C ASN A 90 -13.89 3.31 30.00
N VAL A 91 -13.06 2.46 29.41
CA VAL A 91 -12.50 1.29 30.08
C VAL A 91 -11.32 1.74 30.96
N GLU A 92 -11.38 1.53 32.27
CA GLU A 92 -10.39 2.04 33.23
C GLU A 92 -8.94 1.61 32.90
N ASP A 93 -8.77 0.33 32.55
CA ASP A 93 -7.53 -0.29 32.10
C ASP A 93 -7.37 -0.34 30.56
N GLY A 94 -8.18 0.45 29.84
CA GLY A 94 -8.13 0.57 28.38
C GLY A 94 -6.97 1.42 27.87
N GLN A 95 -6.80 1.42 26.55
CA GLN A 95 -5.81 2.23 25.85
C GLN A 95 -6.42 3.53 25.34
N TRP A 96 -5.63 4.60 25.27
CA TRP A 96 -6.10 5.86 24.72
C TRP A 96 -6.55 5.70 23.28
N CYS A 97 -7.70 6.29 22.96
CA CYS A 97 -8.34 6.21 21.67
C CYS A 97 -8.97 7.55 21.34
N ASP A 98 -8.82 7.98 20.09
CA ASP A 98 -9.66 9.03 19.54
C ASP A 98 -10.93 8.41 18.98
N VAL A 99 -12.06 8.76 19.57
CA VAL A 99 -13.37 8.27 19.16
C VAL A 99 -14.09 9.37 18.40
N TRP A 100 -14.46 9.07 17.16
CA TRP A 100 -15.33 9.92 16.36
C TRP A 100 -16.78 9.78 16.84
N LEU A 101 -17.39 10.89 17.22
CA LEU A 101 -18.79 11.00 17.60
C LEU A 101 -19.54 11.76 16.53
N PHE A 102 -20.66 11.21 16.07
CA PHE A 102 -21.57 11.89 15.15
C PHE A 102 -23.00 11.43 15.37
N ASP A 103 -23.88 12.34 15.78
CA ASP A 103 -25.22 12.02 16.30
C ASP A 103 -25.17 10.86 17.33
N ASP A 104 -25.76 9.69 17.04
CA ASP A 104 -25.76 8.50 17.89
C ASP A 104 -24.60 7.53 17.59
N LEU A 105 -23.80 7.81 16.57
CA LEU A 105 -22.65 6.99 16.18
C LEU A 105 -21.41 7.32 17.01
N ALA A 106 -20.73 6.26 17.45
CA ALA A 106 -19.38 6.33 18.01
C ALA A 106 -18.48 5.34 17.27
N VAL A 107 -17.40 5.84 16.66
CA VAL A 107 -16.44 5.02 15.89
C VAL A 107 -15.05 5.18 16.52
N PRO A 108 -14.40 4.08 16.93
CA PRO A 108 -13.06 4.16 17.49
C PRO A 108 -12.03 4.33 16.37
N THR A 109 -10.98 5.10 16.63
CA THR A 109 -9.76 5.05 15.83
C THR A 109 -8.97 3.81 16.23
N GLY A 110 -8.79 2.87 15.29
CA GLY A 110 -7.96 1.69 15.47
C GLY A 110 -6.60 1.87 14.80
N PHE A 111 -5.55 1.27 15.37
CA PHE A 111 -4.19 1.38 14.85
C PHE A 111 -4.01 0.83 13.42
N LEU A 112 -4.92 -0.02 12.96
CA LEU A 112 -4.92 -0.54 11.59
C LEU A 112 -5.61 0.39 10.58
N HIS A 113 -6.15 1.54 11.00
CA HIS A 113 -6.75 2.51 10.08
C HIS A 113 -5.71 3.26 9.24
N ALA A 114 -4.53 3.54 9.79
CA ALA A 114 -3.46 4.23 9.06
C ALA A 114 -2.03 3.73 9.39
N PRO A 115 -1.73 2.42 9.31
CA PRO A 115 -0.43 1.85 9.70
C PRO A 115 0.67 2.06 8.64
N ALA A 116 0.55 3.07 7.77
CA ALA A 116 1.52 3.35 6.71
C ALA A 116 2.91 3.60 7.33
N GLY A 117 3.91 2.85 6.85
CA GLY A 117 5.28 2.90 7.37
C GLY A 117 5.52 2.15 8.68
N VAL A 118 4.52 1.44 9.23
CA VAL A 118 4.69 0.57 10.42
C VAL A 118 5.08 -0.84 9.98
N PRO A 119 6.17 -1.43 10.53
CA PRO A 119 6.56 -2.82 10.26
C PRO A 119 5.43 -3.81 10.53
N ARG A 120 5.29 -4.82 9.67
CA ARG A 120 4.16 -5.77 9.72
C ARG A 120 4.02 -6.49 11.06
N ASP A 121 5.12 -6.82 11.72
CA ASP A 121 5.17 -7.46 13.04
C ASP A 121 4.74 -6.54 14.19
N GLN A 122 4.65 -5.24 13.95
CA GLN A 122 4.20 -4.23 14.90
C GLN A 122 2.74 -3.80 14.66
N GLN A 123 2.13 -4.20 13.55
CA GLN A 123 0.73 -3.89 13.24
C GLN A 123 -0.20 -4.71 14.13
N ARG A 124 -0.97 -4.03 14.98
CA ARG A 124 -1.84 -4.64 15.98
C ARG A 124 -3.25 -4.05 15.90
N ASN A 125 -4.26 -4.89 16.14
CA ASN A 125 -5.64 -4.42 16.24
C ASN A 125 -5.92 -3.88 17.66
N VAL A 126 -5.50 -2.64 17.90
CA VAL A 126 -5.60 -1.93 19.20
C VAL A 126 -6.17 -0.52 18.99
N PRO A 127 -6.81 0.09 20.01
CA PRO A 127 -7.17 1.50 19.94
C PRO A 127 -5.95 2.37 19.67
N ALA A 128 -6.15 3.47 18.96
CA ALA A 128 -5.10 4.40 18.61
C ALA A 128 -5.57 5.85 18.74
N VAL A 129 -4.60 6.74 18.88
CA VAL A 129 -4.75 8.18 18.74
C VAL A 129 -4.08 8.64 17.44
N TYR A 130 -4.41 9.85 16.95
CA TYR A 130 -3.78 10.37 15.72
C TYR A 130 -2.26 10.34 15.85
N GLU A 131 -1.74 10.73 17.01
CA GLU A 131 -0.29 10.80 17.25
C GLU A 131 0.43 9.43 17.17
N ASP A 132 -0.30 8.31 17.07
CA ASP A 132 0.27 6.99 16.80
C ASP A 132 0.57 6.76 15.30
N PHE A 133 0.03 7.59 14.40
CA PHE A 133 0.29 7.49 12.94
C PHE A 133 1.21 8.60 12.43
N ARG A 134 1.64 8.45 11.19
CA ARG A 134 2.38 9.50 10.49
C ARG A 134 1.50 10.74 10.32
N PRO A 135 2.01 11.97 10.54
CA PRO A 135 1.25 13.19 10.32
C PRO A 135 0.64 13.33 8.93
N GLY A 136 1.28 12.75 7.90
CA GLY A 136 0.78 12.73 6.53
C GLY A 136 -0.57 12.03 6.34
N THR A 137 -1.08 11.32 7.34
CA THR A 137 -2.40 10.69 7.31
C THR A 137 -3.55 11.68 7.54
N TRP A 138 -3.29 12.86 8.13
CA TRP A 138 -4.28 13.95 8.31
C TRP A 138 -3.74 15.35 7.96
N ASN A 139 -2.44 15.51 7.68
CA ASN A 139 -1.82 16.77 7.29
C ASN A 139 -1.36 16.71 5.83
N GLN A 140 -1.89 17.62 5.00
CA GLN A 140 -1.59 17.68 3.57
C GLN A 140 -0.10 17.92 3.27
N ALA A 141 0.57 18.80 4.00
CA ALA A 141 1.96 19.12 3.73
C ALA A 141 2.87 17.92 4.03
N ASP A 142 2.62 17.23 5.14
CA ASP A 142 3.33 16.00 5.50
C ASP A 142 3.01 14.87 4.52
N ARG A 143 1.77 14.80 3.99
CA ARG A 143 1.36 13.81 2.98
C ARG A 143 2.20 13.91 1.72
N LEU A 144 2.55 15.12 1.26
CA LEU A 144 3.38 15.31 0.06
C LEU A 144 4.79 14.71 0.23
N ALA A 145 5.35 14.79 1.44
CA ALA A 145 6.62 14.13 1.75
C ALA A 145 6.47 12.60 1.73
N ASP A 146 5.38 12.06 2.28
CA ASP A 146 5.08 10.63 2.21
C ASP A 146 4.81 10.16 0.77
N MET A 147 4.17 10.97 -0.09
CA MET A 147 3.98 10.67 -1.52
C MET A 147 5.33 10.58 -2.25
N THR A 148 6.21 11.55 -2.00
CA THR A 148 7.57 11.55 -2.57
C THR A 148 8.35 10.30 -2.17
N ALA A 149 8.31 9.94 -0.88
CA ALA A 149 8.97 8.74 -0.37
C ALA A 149 8.39 7.42 -0.93
N ASN A 150 7.12 7.43 -1.35
CA ASN A 150 6.41 6.28 -1.90
C ASN A 150 6.37 6.26 -3.43
N HIS A 151 7.15 7.11 -4.11
CA HIS A 151 7.21 7.22 -5.58
C HIS A 151 5.84 7.55 -6.22
N VAL A 152 5.04 8.39 -5.55
CA VAL A 152 3.70 8.82 -5.99
C VAL A 152 3.74 10.27 -6.49
N GLU A 153 3.29 10.51 -7.71
CA GLU A 153 3.14 11.85 -8.31
C GLU A 153 1.80 12.49 -7.95
N ALA A 154 0.72 11.72 -8.03
CA ALA A 154 -0.63 12.19 -7.80
C ALA A 154 -1.46 11.13 -7.09
N ALA A 155 -2.42 11.56 -6.28
CA ALA A 155 -3.28 10.69 -5.51
C ALA A 155 -4.74 11.19 -5.50
N ILE A 156 -5.67 10.28 -5.78
CA ILE A 156 -7.09 10.49 -5.50
C ILE A 156 -7.32 10.11 -4.04
N ASN A 157 -7.82 11.05 -3.23
CA ASN A 157 -8.04 10.84 -1.80
C ASN A 157 -9.54 10.75 -1.49
N TYR A 158 -9.92 9.68 -0.80
CA TYR A 158 -11.26 9.41 -0.31
C TYR A 158 -11.35 9.61 1.22
N PRO A 159 -12.54 9.91 1.74
CA PRO A 159 -12.82 9.80 3.18
C PRO A 159 -12.87 8.33 3.64
#